data_AF-A0A8T2U7P6-F1
#
_entry.id   AF-A0A8T2U7P6-F1
#
_cell.length_a   1.000
_cell.length_b   1.000
_cell.length_c   1.000
_cell.angle_alpha   90.00
_cell.angle_beta   90.00
_cell.angle_gamma   90.00
#
_symmetry.space_group_name_H-M   'P 1'
#
loop_
_entity.id
_entity.type
_entity.pdbx_description
1 polymer ?
#
loop_
_entity_poly.entity_id
_entity_poly.type
_entity_poly.pdbx_seq_one_letter_code
_entity_poly.pdbx_strand_id
1 'polypeptide(L)'
;MELDACGSGSSGEADDKIEILTDSLAIDNPVRKGRSREREKEMTKLRERRRRSITSNILTGLRRYGNYNLPVRADINDVIKALAHEAGWTVEHDGTTYRSKVKQWTHSEFNRDYSGSPYIPVYVIVPLSVFKDKNQLVSPEGLKRTLCEIKSANIDGIMVECCWGLVERENPQQYDWSGYVKLFQAIRETDLKLQVAIAFHEYVENNLIISLPGWVLEIGEHNPDIFFTDQEGRRNRQCLSWGVDRERVLRGRTGMEVYYDFMRSFRQTFEPFFQDKTIVCVEIGLGAKGELQYPSHCKEHGWVYPGIGQFQCFDKYLDKSLKLAAASRGFVAWGRVPDGSGHYNSSPHDALFFMDGGEYDRFYGRFFLEWYSGVLLDHGEQVLSVANILFKGTKLAAKVSAVHWTYNSSSHAAELTAGFYNCCNRDGYSPVMSMLAKHNASLNFVPVEPISVSQQDSLYNPLVCPEGLQWQVFNACWEAGIEVSSSNTRTSCDRGYFAKIVADAKPYDDPEAHHLSSFLYSKLSSYLLERQNFQEFKHFVACMHGNILRGSLLELMLI
;
A
#
# COMPACT_ATOMS: atom_id res chain seq x y z
N MET A 1 -66.97 10.48 48.75
CA MET A 1 -68.17 11.33 48.60
C MET A 1 -68.55 11.25 47.14
N GLU A 2 -69.23 10.17 46.80
CA GLU A 2 -70.70 10.08 46.73
C GLU A 2 -71.16 10.70 45.39
N LEU A 3 -71.53 9.85 44.41
CA LEU A 3 -72.87 9.26 44.21
C LEU A 3 -73.87 10.39 43.87
N ASP A 4 -74.79 10.30 42.91
CA ASP A 4 -75.30 9.20 42.11
C ASP A 4 -76.30 9.80 41.09
N ALA A 5 -76.90 8.89 40.30
CA ALA A 5 -78.27 8.91 39.76
C ALA A 5 -78.35 9.01 38.23
N CYS A 6 -78.51 7.87 37.56
CA CYS A 6 -79.80 7.21 37.22
C CYS A 6 -80.51 7.89 36.05
N GLY A 7 -80.97 7.21 35.00
CA GLY A 7 -81.23 5.79 34.82
C GLY A 7 -82.58 5.61 34.09
N SER A 8 -82.70 4.55 33.28
CA SER A 8 -83.90 3.86 32.76
C SER A 8 -83.69 3.59 31.26
N GLY A 9 -83.52 2.34 30.79
CA GLY A 9 -84.41 1.18 30.95
C GLY A 9 -85.31 1.12 29.71
N SER A 10 -85.66 0.03 29.05
CA SER A 10 -85.62 -1.43 29.21
C SER A 10 -85.91 -2.00 27.81
N SER A 11 -85.52 -3.22 27.39
CA SER A 11 -86.25 -4.50 27.56
C SER A 11 -85.82 -5.37 26.36
N GLY A 12 -85.66 -6.68 26.40
CA GLY A 12 -85.87 -7.70 27.42
C GLY A 12 -85.55 -9.07 26.80
N GLU A 13 -85.27 -10.02 27.68
CA GLU A 13 -85.45 -11.48 27.62
C GLU A 13 -84.93 -12.25 26.39
N ALA A 14 -83.79 -12.95 26.50
CA ALA A 14 -83.58 -14.24 27.19
C ALA A 14 -83.99 -15.44 26.33
N ASP A 15 -82.99 -16.22 25.90
CA ASP A 15 -83.06 -17.66 26.07
C ASP A 15 -81.67 -18.29 26.17
N ASP A 16 -81.63 -19.34 26.97
CA ASP A 16 -80.49 -19.86 27.72
C ASP A 16 -79.72 -20.96 26.96
N LYS A 17 -78.42 -21.07 27.29
CA LYS A 17 -77.63 -22.32 27.47
C LYS A 17 -76.87 -23.04 26.31
N ILE A 18 -75.54 -23.01 26.52
CA ILE A 18 -74.54 -24.12 26.55
C ILE A 18 -73.50 -24.21 25.41
N GLU A 19 -72.28 -23.79 25.81
CA GLU A 19 -70.90 -24.28 25.60
C GLU A 19 -70.27 -24.61 24.23
N ILE A 20 -69.29 -23.76 23.89
CA ILE A 20 -67.86 -24.00 23.52
C ILE A 20 -67.54 -25.05 22.42
N LEU A 21 -66.98 -24.57 21.29
CA LEU A 21 -65.70 -25.03 20.69
C LEU A 21 -65.34 -24.30 19.37
N THR A 22 -64.18 -23.63 19.39
CA THR A 22 -63.15 -23.44 18.33
C THR A 22 -63.49 -23.15 16.87
N ASP A 23 -62.81 -22.10 16.39
CA ASP A 23 -62.02 -21.99 15.15
C ASP A 23 -62.52 -21.10 13.99
N SER A 24 -61.50 -20.47 13.40
CA SER A 24 -61.40 -19.46 12.36
C SER A 24 -62.08 -19.85 11.04
N LEU A 25 -62.47 -18.86 10.21
CA LEU A 25 -62.10 -18.80 8.77
C LEU A 25 -62.71 -17.57 8.04
N ALA A 26 -61.82 -16.91 7.30
CA ALA A 26 -62.09 -15.77 6.42
C ALA A 26 -62.66 -16.21 5.06
N ILE A 27 -63.59 -15.43 4.51
CA ILE A 27 -64.15 -15.65 3.16
C ILE A 27 -63.23 -15.00 2.12
N ASP A 28 -62.52 -15.85 1.40
CA ASP A 28 -61.54 -15.55 0.33
C ASP A 28 -62.29 -15.27 -0.99
N ASN A 29 -62.07 -14.09 -1.61
CA ASN A 29 -62.77 -13.68 -2.84
C ASN A 29 -61.87 -13.92 -4.08
N PRO A 30 -62.13 -14.95 -4.91
CA PRO A 30 -61.15 -15.50 -5.88
C PRO A 30 -60.84 -14.59 -7.09
N VAL A 31 -61.68 -13.61 -7.41
CA VAL A 31 -61.51 -12.75 -8.60
C VAL A 31 -60.43 -11.65 -8.40
N ARG A 32 -60.19 -11.19 -7.16
CA ARG A 32 -59.15 -10.19 -6.85
C ARG A 32 -57.75 -10.80 -6.78
N LYS A 33 -57.61 -12.04 -6.30
CA LYS A 33 -56.34 -12.78 -6.23
C LYS A 33 -55.81 -13.13 -7.63
N GLY A 34 -56.69 -13.49 -8.57
CA GLY A 34 -56.32 -13.76 -9.97
C GLY A 34 -55.74 -12.54 -10.70
N ARG A 35 -56.42 -11.39 -10.61
CA ARG A 35 -55.98 -10.11 -11.22
C ARG A 35 -54.69 -9.54 -10.63
N SER A 36 -54.43 -9.76 -9.34
CA SER A 36 -53.18 -9.34 -8.68
C SER A 36 -52.00 -10.21 -9.13
N ARG A 37 -52.21 -11.53 -9.25
CA ARG A 37 -51.18 -12.48 -9.68
C ARG A 37 -50.87 -12.36 -11.17
N GLU A 38 -51.84 -11.99 -12.00
CA GLU A 38 -51.62 -11.66 -13.42
C GLU A 38 -50.83 -10.37 -13.59
N ARG A 39 -51.17 -9.30 -12.87
CA ARG A 39 -50.39 -8.05 -12.88
C ARG A 39 -48.95 -8.25 -12.41
N GLU A 40 -48.74 -9.08 -11.39
CA GLU A 40 -47.40 -9.40 -10.92
C GLU A 40 -46.58 -10.20 -11.95
N LYS A 41 -47.22 -11.16 -12.64
CA LYS A 41 -46.61 -11.88 -13.77
C LYS A 41 -46.29 -10.95 -14.93
N GLU A 42 -47.17 -9.99 -15.25
CA GLU A 42 -46.92 -8.99 -16.29
C GLU A 42 -45.79 -8.03 -15.91
N MET A 43 -45.73 -7.58 -14.66
CA MET A 43 -44.64 -6.75 -14.15
C MET A 43 -43.31 -7.50 -14.15
N THR A 44 -43.31 -8.80 -13.84
CA THR A 44 -42.12 -9.65 -13.96
C THR A 44 -41.69 -9.82 -15.41
N LYS A 45 -42.63 -10.08 -16.34
CA LYS A 45 -42.33 -10.10 -17.79
C LYS A 45 -41.79 -8.76 -18.29
N LEU A 46 -42.32 -7.64 -17.80
CA LEU A 46 -41.88 -6.30 -18.17
C LEU A 46 -40.48 -6.01 -17.63
N ARG A 47 -40.18 -6.40 -16.38
CA ARG A 47 -38.84 -6.32 -15.78
C ARG A 47 -37.83 -7.17 -16.55
N GLU A 48 -38.20 -8.38 -16.94
CA GLU A 48 -37.34 -9.25 -17.75
C GLU A 48 -37.09 -8.68 -19.14
N ARG A 49 -38.12 -8.14 -19.81
CA ARG A 49 -37.97 -7.47 -21.11
C ARG A 49 -37.06 -6.25 -21.00
N ARG A 50 -37.22 -5.43 -19.96
CA ARG A 50 -36.37 -4.27 -19.71
C ARG A 50 -34.93 -4.68 -19.42
N ARG A 51 -34.72 -5.73 -18.60
CA ARG A 51 -33.38 -6.29 -18.32
C ARG A 51 -32.71 -6.79 -19.61
N ARG A 52 -33.43 -7.57 -20.42
CA ARG A 52 -32.92 -8.07 -21.71
C ARG A 52 -32.60 -6.94 -22.69
N SER A 53 -33.42 -5.89 -22.73
CA SER A 53 -33.17 -4.71 -23.57
C SER A 53 -31.92 -3.95 -23.14
N ILE A 54 -31.72 -3.75 -21.83
CA ILE A 54 -30.51 -3.11 -21.29
C ILE A 54 -29.28 -3.94 -21.61
N THR A 55 -29.31 -5.25 -21.33
CA THR A 55 -28.20 -6.17 -21.65
C THR A 55 -27.88 -6.15 -23.16
N SER A 56 -28.90 -6.16 -24.03
CA SER A 56 -28.71 -6.08 -25.48
C SER A 56 -28.05 -4.76 -25.90
N ASN A 57 -28.43 -3.63 -25.31
CA ASN A 57 -27.86 -2.32 -25.64
C ASN A 57 -26.40 -2.22 -25.20
N ILE A 58 -26.07 -2.71 -24.01
CA ILE A 58 -24.69 -2.78 -23.49
C ILE A 58 -23.83 -3.60 -24.45
N LEU A 59 -24.26 -4.82 -24.77
CA LEU A 59 -23.50 -5.73 -25.65
C LEU A 59 -23.37 -5.18 -27.07
N THR A 60 -24.39 -4.50 -27.59
CA THR A 60 -24.34 -3.85 -28.91
C THR A 60 -23.33 -2.70 -28.91
N GLY A 61 -23.30 -1.90 -27.83
CA GLY A 61 -22.30 -0.84 -27.64
C GLY A 61 -20.88 -1.39 -27.58
N LEU A 62 -20.65 -2.42 -26.79
CA LEU A 62 -19.34 -3.06 -26.63
C LEU A 62 -18.83 -3.68 -27.95
N ARG A 63 -19.71 -4.30 -28.75
CA ARG A 63 -19.32 -4.77 -30.09
C ARG A 63 -18.90 -3.65 -31.03
N ARG A 64 -19.62 -2.53 -30.99
CA ARG A 64 -19.44 -1.44 -31.95
C ARG A 64 -18.25 -0.54 -31.60
N TYR A 65 -17.96 -0.39 -30.31
CA TYR A 65 -16.99 0.59 -29.82
C TYR A 65 -15.85 -0.02 -28.98
N GLY A 66 -15.93 -1.29 -28.58
CA GLY A 66 -14.95 -1.94 -27.69
C GLY A 66 -13.70 -2.50 -28.37
N ASN A 67 -13.54 -2.30 -29.68
CA ASN A 67 -12.35 -2.70 -30.46
C ASN A 67 -11.95 -4.19 -30.36
N TYR A 68 -12.90 -5.07 -30.07
CA TYR A 68 -12.68 -6.52 -30.00
C TYR A 68 -12.58 -7.14 -31.39
N ASN A 69 -11.60 -8.02 -31.62
CA ASN A 69 -11.46 -8.78 -32.87
C ASN A 69 -12.47 -9.93 -32.95
N LEU A 70 -13.75 -9.59 -33.19
CA LEU A 70 -14.87 -10.52 -33.22
C LEU A 70 -15.26 -10.91 -34.66
N PRO A 71 -15.74 -12.15 -34.90
CA PRO A 71 -16.30 -12.55 -36.20
C PRO A 71 -17.44 -11.63 -36.65
N VAL A 72 -17.62 -11.46 -37.96
CA VAL A 72 -18.65 -10.59 -38.57
C VAL A 72 -20.09 -10.94 -38.13
N ARG A 73 -20.32 -12.17 -37.64
CA ARG A 73 -21.60 -12.65 -37.09
C ARG A 73 -21.50 -13.10 -35.63
N ALA A 74 -20.60 -12.49 -34.85
CA ALA A 74 -20.41 -12.84 -33.45
C ALA A 74 -21.73 -12.83 -32.67
N ASP A 75 -21.95 -13.81 -31.80
CA ASP A 75 -23.10 -13.90 -30.93
C ASP A 75 -22.82 -13.28 -29.54
N ILE A 76 -23.82 -13.26 -28.66
CA ILE A 76 -23.70 -12.60 -27.35
C ILE A 76 -22.58 -13.26 -26.52
N ASN A 77 -22.43 -14.58 -26.65
CA ASN A 77 -21.42 -15.33 -25.91
C ASN A 77 -20.01 -14.97 -26.40
N ASP A 78 -19.82 -14.68 -27.68
CA ASP A 78 -18.52 -14.24 -28.20
C ASP A 78 -18.06 -12.90 -27.60
N VAL A 79 -18.99 -11.95 -27.38
CA VAL A 79 -18.68 -10.69 -26.68
C VAL A 79 -18.34 -10.92 -25.22
N ILE A 80 -19.12 -11.79 -24.56
CA ILE A 80 -18.90 -12.14 -23.16
C ILE A 80 -17.55 -12.84 -22.99
N LYS A 81 -17.17 -13.72 -23.93
CA LYS A 81 -15.85 -14.36 -23.96
C LYS A 81 -14.73 -13.33 -24.14
N ALA A 82 -14.88 -12.36 -25.04
CA ALA A 82 -13.90 -11.30 -25.24
C ALA A 82 -13.73 -10.43 -23.98
N LEU A 83 -14.83 -10.04 -23.33
CA LEU A 83 -14.82 -9.32 -22.06
C LEU A 83 -14.21 -10.13 -20.93
N ALA A 84 -14.55 -11.42 -20.84
CA ALA A 84 -13.98 -12.32 -19.85
C ALA A 84 -12.47 -12.45 -20.03
N HIS A 85 -12.01 -12.57 -21.28
CA HIS A 85 -10.59 -12.64 -21.61
C HIS A 85 -9.84 -11.34 -21.30
N GLU A 86 -10.43 -10.17 -21.59
CA GLU A 86 -9.90 -8.87 -21.19
C GLU A 86 -9.82 -8.74 -19.66
N ALA A 87 -10.81 -9.27 -18.95
CA ALA A 87 -10.84 -9.31 -17.48
C ALA A 87 -9.97 -10.43 -16.87
N GLY A 88 -9.15 -11.14 -17.66
CA GLY A 88 -8.20 -12.15 -17.18
C GLY A 88 -8.80 -13.54 -16.93
N TRP A 89 -9.96 -13.84 -17.51
CA TRP A 89 -10.62 -15.15 -17.42
C TRP A 89 -10.46 -15.95 -18.70
N THR A 90 -10.23 -17.25 -18.54
CA THR A 90 -10.31 -18.22 -19.64
C THR A 90 -11.73 -18.75 -19.72
N VAL A 91 -12.28 -18.78 -20.94
CA VAL A 91 -13.60 -19.35 -21.22
C VAL A 91 -13.46 -20.46 -22.23
N GLU A 92 -13.72 -21.70 -21.81
CA GLU A 92 -13.64 -22.87 -22.68
C GLU A 92 -14.83 -22.96 -23.66
N HIS A 93 -14.75 -23.87 -24.62
CA HIS A 93 -15.77 -24.05 -25.65
C HIS A 93 -17.13 -24.49 -25.08
N ASP A 94 -17.15 -25.19 -23.95
CA ASP A 94 -18.35 -25.65 -23.26
C ASP A 94 -18.97 -24.57 -22.33
N GLY A 95 -18.33 -23.40 -22.21
CA GLY A 95 -18.77 -22.31 -21.34
C GLY A 95 -18.21 -22.39 -19.93
N THR A 96 -17.33 -23.34 -19.62
CA THR A 96 -16.60 -23.39 -18.36
C THR A 96 -15.66 -22.19 -18.27
N THR A 97 -15.80 -21.39 -17.20
CA THR A 97 -15.00 -20.19 -16.97
C THR A 97 -14.13 -20.36 -15.74
N TYR A 98 -12.83 -20.14 -15.87
CA TYR A 98 -11.90 -20.09 -14.75
C TYR A 98 -10.91 -18.95 -14.93
N ARG A 99 -10.39 -18.44 -13.83
CA ARG A 99 -9.32 -17.46 -13.87
C ARG A 99 -8.10 -18.13 -14.46
N SER A 100 -7.55 -17.57 -15.53
CA SER A 100 -6.33 -18.12 -16.11
C SER A 100 -5.30 -18.18 -14.97
N LYS A 101 -4.72 -19.36 -14.73
CA LYS A 101 -3.73 -19.54 -13.66
C LYS A 101 -2.73 -18.40 -13.77
N VAL A 102 -2.35 -17.79 -12.63
CA VAL A 102 -1.25 -16.82 -12.52
C VAL A 102 -0.19 -17.26 -13.52
N LYS A 103 0.07 -16.40 -14.52
CA LYS A 103 0.90 -16.70 -15.69
C LYS A 103 2.05 -17.60 -15.24
N GLN A 104 1.94 -18.90 -15.49
CA GLN A 104 3.03 -19.82 -15.19
C GLN A 104 4.08 -19.44 -16.21
N TRP A 105 5.07 -18.66 -15.75
CA TRP A 105 6.21 -18.26 -16.53
C TRP A 105 6.73 -19.50 -17.25
N THR A 106 6.59 -19.51 -18.57
CA THR A 106 7.10 -20.63 -19.36
C THR A 106 8.63 -20.54 -19.32
N HIS A 107 9.34 -21.66 -19.46
CA HIS A 107 10.81 -21.67 -19.58
C HIS A 107 11.36 -20.69 -20.66
N SER A 108 10.51 -20.25 -21.61
CA SER A 108 10.86 -19.27 -22.63
C SER A 108 11.00 -17.81 -22.13
N GLU A 109 10.30 -17.41 -21.06
CA GLU A 109 10.36 -16.05 -20.54
C GLU A 109 11.55 -15.84 -19.57
N PHE A 110 12.05 -16.92 -18.95
CA PHE A 110 13.19 -16.88 -18.02
C PHE A 110 14.55 -16.68 -18.68
N ASN A 111 14.67 -17.01 -19.98
CA ASN A 111 15.89 -16.87 -20.77
C ASN A 111 15.73 -15.79 -21.86
N ARG A 112 14.93 -14.75 -21.59
CA ARG A 112 14.78 -13.63 -22.52
C ARG A 112 16.08 -12.84 -22.66
N ASP A 113 16.37 -12.42 -23.88
CA ASP A 113 17.47 -11.51 -24.16
C ASP A 113 17.05 -10.07 -23.85
N TYR A 114 17.70 -9.45 -22.85
CA TYR A 114 17.50 -8.07 -22.47
C TYR A 114 18.51 -7.10 -23.12
N SER A 115 19.33 -7.59 -24.05
CA SER A 115 20.31 -6.79 -24.77
C SER A 115 19.65 -5.61 -25.48
N GLY A 116 20.14 -4.40 -25.22
CA GLY A 116 19.61 -3.18 -25.83
C GLY A 116 18.32 -2.63 -25.20
N SER A 117 17.82 -3.25 -24.12
CA SER A 117 16.76 -2.67 -23.29
C SER A 117 17.28 -1.48 -22.45
N PRO A 118 16.39 -0.63 -21.90
CA PRO A 118 16.79 0.50 -21.06
C PRO A 118 17.71 0.09 -19.89
N TYR A 119 18.70 0.93 -19.60
CA TYR A 119 19.60 0.75 -18.48
C TYR A 119 18.90 1.14 -17.18
N ILE A 120 18.82 0.19 -16.23
CA ILE A 120 18.26 0.43 -14.90
C ILE A 120 19.38 0.27 -13.86
N PRO A 121 19.80 1.33 -13.17
CA PRO A 121 20.88 1.26 -12.19
C PRO A 121 20.46 0.42 -10.97
N VAL A 122 21.39 -0.41 -10.50
CA VAL A 122 21.19 -1.31 -9.36
C VAL A 122 22.02 -0.83 -8.17
N TYR A 123 21.34 -0.63 -7.05
CA TYR A 123 21.94 -0.28 -5.77
C TYR A 123 21.77 -1.44 -4.78
N VAL A 124 22.72 -1.59 -3.85
CA VAL A 124 22.63 -2.60 -2.79
C VAL A 124 22.50 -1.93 -1.43
N ILE A 125 21.52 -2.35 -0.63
CA ILE A 125 21.32 -1.83 0.73
C ILE A 125 22.39 -2.41 1.65
N VAL A 126 23.09 -1.55 2.40
CA VAL A 126 24.00 -1.97 3.47
C VAL A 126 23.21 -2.09 4.79
N PRO A 127 23.22 -3.25 5.46
CA PRO A 127 22.52 -3.43 6.72
C PRO A 127 23.15 -2.59 7.84
N LEU A 128 22.35 -2.13 8.79
CA LEU A 128 22.84 -1.33 9.92
C LEU A 128 23.61 -2.14 10.96
N SER A 129 23.66 -3.47 10.82
CA SER A 129 24.57 -4.32 11.59
C SER A 129 26.06 -4.01 11.38
N VAL A 130 26.40 -3.16 10.40
CA VAL A 130 27.76 -2.59 10.26
C VAL A 130 28.13 -1.62 11.39
N PHE A 131 27.15 -1.13 12.16
CA PHE A 131 27.38 -0.32 13.34
C PHE A 131 27.32 -1.17 14.63
N LYS A 132 28.18 -0.85 15.59
CA LYS A 132 28.13 -1.31 16.98
C LYS A 132 28.00 -0.11 17.93
N ASP A 133 27.64 -0.40 19.18
CA ASP A 133 27.73 0.48 20.36
C ASP A 133 27.91 1.98 20.08
N LYS A 134 26.82 2.75 20.13
CA LYS A 134 26.83 4.22 19.95
C LYS A 134 27.40 4.67 18.59
N ASN A 135 26.83 4.15 17.50
CA ASN A 135 27.14 4.60 16.13
C ASN A 135 28.61 4.42 15.70
N GLN A 136 29.28 3.35 16.16
CA GLN A 136 30.65 3.05 15.77
C GLN A 136 30.69 2.05 14.61
N LEU A 137 31.31 2.44 13.50
CA LEU A 137 31.47 1.56 12.34
C LEU A 137 32.40 0.39 12.66
N VAL A 138 31.93 -0.83 12.43
CA VAL A 138 32.68 -2.07 12.63
C VAL A 138 33.57 -2.33 11.43
N SER A 139 34.87 -2.55 11.70
CA SER A 139 35.84 -3.02 10.69
C SER A 139 35.75 -2.29 9.34
N PRO A 140 36.09 -1.00 9.28
CA PRO A 140 36.01 -0.21 8.04
C PRO A 140 36.72 -0.89 6.84
N GLU A 141 37.82 -1.57 7.09
CA GLU A 141 38.66 -2.28 6.12
C GLU A 141 38.01 -3.59 5.66
N GLY A 142 37.28 -4.26 6.56
CA GLY A 142 36.43 -5.39 6.20
C GLY A 142 35.30 -4.96 5.27
N LEU A 143 34.60 -3.89 5.65
CA LEU A 143 33.53 -3.33 4.84
C LEU A 143 34.03 -2.86 3.48
N LYS A 144 35.17 -2.17 3.40
CA LYS A 144 35.77 -1.74 2.14
C LYS A 144 36.08 -2.92 1.21
N ARG A 145 36.59 -4.04 1.75
CA ARG A 145 36.80 -5.27 0.96
C ARG A 145 35.48 -5.81 0.43
N THR A 146 34.45 -5.88 1.26
CA THR A 146 33.11 -6.31 0.84
C THR A 146 32.51 -5.37 -0.22
N LEU A 147 32.71 -4.06 -0.09
CA LEU A 147 32.27 -3.06 -1.07
C LEU A 147 32.99 -3.24 -2.42
N CYS A 148 34.30 -3.53 -2.41
CA CYS A 148 35.05 -3.86 -3.62
C CYS A 148 34.55 -5.17 -4.26
N GLU A 149 34.21 -6.17 -3.45
CA GLU A 149 33.70 -7.45 -3.94
C GLU A 149 32.35 -7.27 -4.62
N ILE A 150 31.37 -6.61 -3.97
CA ILE A 150 30.05 -6.36 -4.56
C ILE A 150 30.14 -5.42 -5.77
N LYS A 151 31.08 -4.45 -5.79
CA LYS A 151 31.37 -3.64 -6.99
C LYS A 151 31.76 -4.50 -8.20
N SER A 152 32.40 -5.65 -7.99
CA SER A 152 32.73 -6.57 -9.09
C SER A 152 31.52 -7.20 -9.78
N ALA A 153 30.31 -7.03 -9.22
CA ALA A 153 29.05 -7.35 -9.87
C ALA A 153 28.53 -6.23 -10.78
N ASN A 154 29.31 -5.15 -10.95
CA ASN A 154 28.97 -3.98 -11.76
C ASN A 154 27.72 -3.25 -11.27
N ILE A 155 27.51 -3.18 -9.95
CA ILE A 155 26.47 -2.34 -9.35
C ILE A 155 26.81 -0.85 -9.49
N ASP A 156 25.79 0.01 -9.50
CA ASP A 156 25.95 1.46 -9.65
C ASP A 156 26.24 2.15 -8.31
N GLY A 157 25.74 1.58 -7.21
CA GLY A 157 25.84 2.24 -5.93
C GLY A 157 25.36 1.45 -4.73
N ILE A 158 25.40 2.12 -3.60
CA ILE A 158 24.99 1.63 -2.29
C ILE A 158 23.84 2.49 -1.78
N MET A 159 22.91 1.86 -1.07
CA MET A 159 21.92 2.58 -0.27
C MET A 159 22.20 2.37 1.22
N VAL A 160 22.16 3.46 1.98
CA VAL A 160 22.35 3.43 3.45
C VAL A 160 21.19 4.13 4.13
N GLU A 161 20.71 3.54 5.21
CA GLU A 161 19.72 4.16 6.08
C GLU A 161 20.38 4.94 7.23
N CYS A 162 20.02 6.21 7.38
CA CYS A 162 20.48 7.11 8.43
C CYS A 162 19.40 7.21 9.52
N CYS A 163 19.50 6.35 10.55
CA CYS A 163 18.50 6.27 11.62
C CYS A 163 18.63 7.41 12.62
N TRP A 164 17.49 8.06 12.87
CA TRP A 164 17.37 9.12 13.86
C TRP A 164 17.82 8.67 15.26
N GLY A 165 17.41 7.47 15.69
CA GLY A 165 17.75 6.90 16.99
C GLY A 165 19.24 6.60 17.21
N LEU A 166 20.02 6.41 16.13
CA LEU A 166 21.47 6.27 16.24
C LEU A 166 22.18 7.61 16.37
N VAL A 167 21.69 8.63 15.66
CA VAL A 167 22.40 9.89 15.45
C VAL A 167 22.07 10.93 16.53
N GLU A 168 20.79 11.09 16.90
CA GLU A 168 20.33 12.08 17.91
C GLU A 168 19.92 11.37 19.21
N ARG A 169 20.69 10.35 19.61
CA ARG A 169 20.29 9.31 20.57
C ARG A 169 19.87 9.83 21.95
N GLU A 170 20.71 10.59 22.62
CA GLU A 170 20.57 10.90 24.05
C GLU A 170 19.85 12.23 24.30
N ASN A 171 20.15 13.25 23.50
CA ASN A 171 19.63 14.60 23.71
C ASN A 171 19.20 15.27 22.40
N PRO A 172 18.17 16.12 22.45
CA PRO A 172 17.81 17.00 21.36
C PRO A 172 19.02 17.78 20.81
N GLN A 173 19.13 17.82 19.48
CA GLN A 173 20.12 18.58 18.70
C GLN A 173 21.58 18.19 18.95
N GLN A 174 21.84 17.02 19.57
CA GLN A 174 23.18 16.46 19.69
C GLN A 174 23.34 15.33 18.67
N TYR A 175 23.82 15.68 17.48
CA TYR A 175 23.97 14.77 16.36
C TYR A 175 25.37 14.16 16.29
N ASP A 176 25.46 12.84 16.43
CA ASP A 176 26.69 12.08 16.18
C ASP A 176 26.62 11.40 14.81
N TRP A 177 27.26 12.02 13.82
CA TRP A 177 27.41 11.48 12.47
C TRP A 177 28.71 10.70 12.25
N SER A 178 29.55 10.53 13.27
CA SER A 178 30.92 10.05 13.11
C SER A 178 31.03 8.66 12.47
N GLY A 179 30.12 7.74 12.81
CA GLY A 179 30.01 6.43 12.16
C GLY A 179 29.67 6.53 10.67
N TYR A 180 28.65 7.32 10.35
CA TYR A 180 28.20 7.54 8.97
C TYR A 180 29.25 8.24 8.12
N VAL A 181 30.02 9.19 8.67
CA VAL A 181 31.15 9.83 7.98
C VAL A 181 32.18 8.80 7.54
N LYS A 182 32.57 7.87 8.42
CA LYS A 182 33.50 6.79 8.06
C LYS A 182 32.93 5.85 7.01
N LEU A 183 31.64 5.51 7.13
CA LEU A 183 30.93 4.66 6.16
C LEU A 183 30.88 5.29 4.77
N PHE A 184 30.45 6.54 4.68
CA PHE A 184 30.32 7.25 3.41
C PHE A 184 31.68 7.50 2.78
N GLN A 185 32.71 7.74 3.58
CA GLN A 185 34.09 7.82 3.09
C GLN A 185 34.53 6.49 2.46
N ALA A 186 34.26 5.35 3.10
CA ALA A 186 34.60 4.04 2.56
C ALA A 186 33.86 3.74 1.24
N ILE A 187 32.58 4.13 1.12
CA ILE A 187 31.78 4.00 -0.11
C ILE A 187 32.33 4.92 -1.22
N ARG A 188 32.65 6.18 -0.88
CA ARG A 188 33.22 7.13 -1.83
C ARG A 188 34.55 6.66 -2.40
N GLU A 189 35.40 6.05 -1.57
CA GLU A 189 36.70 5.49 -1.98
C GLU A 189 36.58 4.29 -2.93
N THR A 190 35.42 3.63 -2.99
CA THR A 190 35.16 2.58 -3.99
C THR A 190 34.53 3.12 -5.26
N ASP A 191 34.34 4.44 -5.40
CA ASP A 191 33.72 5.07 -6.59
C ASP A 191 32.35 4.44 -6.92
N LEU A 192 31.56 4.19 -5.88
CA LEU A 192 30.15 3.80 -5.96
C LEU A 192 29.29 5.02 -5.64
N LYS A 193 28.14 5.16 -6.30
CA LYS A 193 27.15 6.18 -5.94
C LYS A 193 26.45 5.83 -4.63
N LEU A 194 25.93 6.84 -3.96
CA LEU A 194 25.27 6.69 -2.67
C LEU A 194 23.84 7.23 -2.72
N GLN A 195 22.88 6.38 -2.40
CA GLN A 195 21.53 6.79 -2.01
C GLN A 195 21.42 6.73 -0.48
N VAL A 196 20.74 7.70 0.12
CA VAL A 196 20.58 7.76 1.58
C VAL A 196 19.12 7.84 1.93
N ALA A 197 18.65 6.97 2.83
CA ALA A 197 17.34 7.10 3.46
C ALA A 197 17.46 7.80 4.81
N ILE A 198 16.77 8.92 5.00
CA ILE A 198 16.66 9.60 6.29
C ILE A 198 15.52 8.94 7.08
N ALA A 199 15.87 8.17 8.10
CA ALA A 199 14.93 7.30 8.81
C ALA A 199 14.50 7.88 10.16
N PHE A 200 13.29 8.44 10.19
CA PHE A 200 12.61 8.91 11.41
C PHE A 200 11.77 7.84 12.10
N HIS A 201 12.20 6.58 11.99
CA HIS A 201 11.46 5.43 12.47
C HIS A 201 12.36 4.42 13.20
N GLU A 202 11.73 3.52 13.94
CA GLU A 202 12.39 2.36 14.52
C GLU A 202 12.81 1.39 13.42
N TYR A 203 14.09 1.02 13.43
CA TYR A 203 14.64 0.02 12.54
C TYR A 203 14.67 -1.34 13.24
N VAL A 204 14.09 -2.35 12.61
CA VAL A 204 14.06 -3.73 13.10
C VAL A 204 14.59 -4.66 12.02
N GLU A 205 15.65 -5.39 12.34
CA GLU A 205 16.25 -6.35 11.43
C GLU A 205 16.86 -7.53 12.20
N ASN A 206 16.32 -8.74 12.02
CA ASN A 206 16.69 -9.92 12.79
C ASN A 206 16.61 -9.63 14.30
N ASN A 207 17.75 -9.62 15.00
CA ASN A 207 17.86 -9.31 16.43
C ASN A 207 18.32 -7.88 16.72
N LEU A 208 18.56 -7.07 15.68
CA LEU A 208 18.96 -5.68 15.82
C LEU A 208 17.71 -4.79 15.85
N ILE A 209 17.55 -4.05 16.94
CA ILE A 209 16.51 -3.03 17.09
C ILE A 209 17.20 -1.71 17.37
N ILE A 210 16.93 -0.72 16.53
CA ILE A 210 17.31 0.68 16.74
C ILE A 210 16.00 1.44 16.94
N SER A 211 15.68 1.71 18.19
CA SER A 211 14.48 2.48 18.56
C SER A 211 14.58 3.94 18.12
N LEU A 212 13.50 4.69 18.26
CA LEU A 212 13.55 6.15 18.29
C LEU A 212 14.52 6.65 19.39
N PRO A 213 14.97 7.92 19.33
CA PRO A 213 15.85 8.47 20.36
C PRO A 213 15.32 8.30 21.78
N GLY A 214 16.21 8.08 22.74
CA GLY A 214 15.85 7.82 24.14
C GLY A 214 15.04 8.96 24.75
N TRP A 215 15.38 10.21 24.42
CA TRP A 215 14.65 11.39 24.88
C TRP A 215 13.22 11.49 24.31
N VAL A 216 12.94 10.92 23.14
CA VAL A 216 11.59 10.85 22.55
C VAL A 216 10.76 9.81 23.26
N LEU A 217 11.35 8.64 23.50
CA LEU A 217 10.71 7.55 24.24
C LEU A 217 10.35 7.98 25.67
N GLU A 218 11.22 8.74 26.34
CA GLU A 218 10.96 9.33 27.66
C GLU A 218 9.75 10.29 27.65
N ILE A 219 9.61 11.12 26.61
CA ILE A 219 8.43 11.97 26.44
C ILE A 219 7.18 11.09 26.27
N GLY A 220 7.30 10.01 25.48
CA GLY A 220 6.23 9.05 25.24
C GLY A 220 5.69 8.38 26.49
N GLU A 221 6.51 8.19 27.53
CA GLU A 221 6.06 7.67 28.83
C GLU A 221 5.09 8.63 29.55
N HIS A 222 5.30 9.94 29.38
CA HIS A 222 4.47 10.98 30.01
C HIS A 222 3.33 11.47 29.11
N ASN A 223 3.52 11.37 27.79
CA ASN A 223 2.62 11.84 26.76
C ASN A 223 2.53 10.78 25.64
N PRO A 224 1.80 9.68 25.88
CA PRO A 224 1.75 8.56 24.93
C PRO A 224 1.11 8.93 23.58
N ASP A 225 0.36 10.03 23.53
CA ASP A 225 -0.28 10.53 22.31
C ASP A 225 0.71 11.12 21.28
N ILE A 226 2.02 11.16 21.58
CA ILE A 226 3.02 11.47 20.53
C ILE A 226 3.16 10.32 19.52
N PHE A 227 2.58 9.15 19.81
CA PHE A 227 2.60 7.96 18.98
C PHE A 227 1.23 7.67 18.39
N PHE A 228 1.21 7.05 17.21
CA PHE A 228 -0.03 6.57 16.60
C PHE A 228 -0.73 5.60 17.54
N THR A 229 -2.06 5.68 17.55
CA THR A 229 -2.88 4.97 18.53
C THR A 229 -4.06 4.30 17.84
N ASP A 230 -4.27 3.02 18.17
CA ASP A 230 -5.38 2.23 17.65
C ASP A 230 -6.64 2.36 18.52
N GLN A 231 -7.72 1.68 18.11
CA GLN A 231 -9.02 1.77 18.77
C GLN A 231 -9.01 1.20 20.20
N GLU A 232 -8.08 0.28 20.51
CA GLU A 232 -7.88 -0.27 21.85
C GLU A 232 -6.93 0.58 22.72
N GLY A 233 -6.42 1.69 22.18
CA GLY A 233 -5.53 2.60 22.90
C GLY A 233 -4.05 2.17 22.92
N ARG A 234 -3.68 1.14 22.14
CA ARG A 234 -2.28 0.67 22.03
C ARG A 234 -1.46 1.66 21.21
N ARG A 235 -0.20 1.83 21.59
CA ARG A 235 0.70 2.87 21.04
C ARG A 235 1.74 2.26 20.15
N ASN A 236 1.77 2.67 18.88
CA ASN A 236 2.83 2.27 17.95
C ASN A 236 4.04 3.19 18.14
N ARG A 237 5.11 2.66 18.73
CA ARG A 237 6.35 3.41 19.05
C ARG A 237 7.36 3.46 17.91
N GLN A 238 6.97 3.05 16.70
CA GLN A 238 7.88 2.94 15.56
C GLN A 238 8.13 4.30 14.91
N CYS A 239 7.25 5.29 15.06
CA CYS A 239 7.43 6.65 14.57
C CYS A 239 6.53 7.62 15.35
N LEU A 240 6.73 8.93 15.17
CA LEU A 240 5.85 9.94 15.74
C LEU A 240 4.50 9.95 14.99
N SER A 241 3.40 10.19 15.72
CA SER A 241 2.11 10.50 15.10
C SER A 241 2.21 11.82 14.34
N TRP A 242 1.65 11.89 13.14
CA TRP A 242 1.56 13.14 12.37
C TRP A 242 0.73 14.21 13.09
N GLY A 243 -0.07 13.82 14.09
CA GLY A 243 -0.76 14.75 14.98
C GLY A 243 0.18 15.71 15.73
N VAL A 244 1.46 15.36 15.92
CA VAL A 244 2.45 16.21 16.60
C VAL A 244 3.32 17.06 15.67
N ASP A 245 3.09 17.03 14.36
CA ASP A 245 3.87 17.81 13.39
C ASP A 245 3.91 19.30 13.69
N ARG A 246 2.82 19.83 14.27
CA ARG A 246 2.64 21.25 14.61
C ARG A 246 2.51 21.52 16.11
N GLU A 247 2.70 20.52 16.96
CA GLU A 247 2.51 20.62 18.40
C GLU A 247 3.86 20.66 19.13
N ARG A 248 4.08 21.66 20.00
CA ARG A 248 5.36 21.86 20.69
C ARG A 248 5.54 20.94 21.91
N VAL A 249 5.50 19.64 21.67
CA VAL A 249 5.51 18.59 22.70
C VAL A 249 6.82 17.81 22.77
N LEU A 250 7.79 18.15 21.92
CA LEU A 250 9.09 17.47 21.82
C LEU A 250 10.20 18.32 22.45
N ARG A 251 10.15 18.52 23.78
CA ARG A 251 11.04 19.43 24.55
C ARG A 251 11.08 20.85 23.95
N GLY A 252 9.89 21.39 23.64
CA GLY A 252 9.71 22.74 23.07
C GLY A 252 9.71 22.80 21.55
N ARG A 253 10.01 21.70 20.84
CA ARG A 253 9.93 21.58 19.38
C ARG A 253 8.67 20.89 18.90
N THR A 254 8.30 21.14 17.64
CA THR A 254 7.30 20.34 16.90
C THR A 254 7.94 19.17 16.15
N GLY A 255 7.14 18.21 15.68
CA GLY A 255 7.62 17.12 14.81
C GLY A 255 8.34 17.66 13.56
N MET A 256 7.76 18.68 12.91
CA MET A 256 8.37 19.32 11.73
C MET A 256 9.72 19.98 12.03
N GLU A 257 9.88 20.63 13.18
CA GLU A 257 11.17 21.23 13.58
C GLU A 257 12.23 20.15 13.83
N VAL A 258 11.84 19.01 14.41
CA VAL A 258 12.73 17.85 14.59
C VAL A 258 13.20 17.31 13.24
N TYR A 259 12.29 17.09 12.29
CA TYR A 259 12.63 16.62 10.94
C TYR A 259 13.56 17.61 10.23
N TYR A 260 13.25 18.90 10.29
CA TYR A 260 14.07 19.96 9.71
C TYR A 260 15.48 19.99 10.28
N ASP A 261 15.63 20.03 11.62
CA ASP A 261 16.94 20.15 12.27
C ASP A 261 17.83 18.93 11.94
N PHE A 262 17.24 17.72 11.92
CA PHE A 262 17.96 16.50 11.57
C PHE A 262 18.44 16.51 10.11
N MET A 263 17.55 16.79 9.17
CA MET A 263 17.90 16.90 7.74
C MET A 263 18.93 18.00 7.49
N ARG A 264 18.83 19.13 8.20
CA ARG A 264 19.78 20.23 8.12
C ARG A 264 21.16 19.81 8.63
N SER A 265 21.23 19.13 9.77
CA SER A 265 22.48 18.60 10.32
C SER A 265 23.14 17.61 9.36
N PHE A 266 22.34 16.71 8.77
CA PHE A 266 22.80 15.78 7.73
C PHE A 266 23.37 16.54 6.52
N ARG A 267 22.60 17.49 5.96
CA ARG A 267 23.01 18.28 4.80
C ARG A 267 24.33 19.01 5.03
N GLN A 268 24.52 19.62 6.20
CA GLN A 268 25.74 20.34 6.56
C GLN A 268 26.94 19.40 6.73
N THR A 269 26.74 18.28 7.42
CA THR A 269 27.81 17.30 7.69
C THR A 269 28.33 16.65 6.41
N PHE A 270 27.43 16.31 5.49
CA PHE A 270 27.76 15.61 4.25
C PHE A 270 27.87 16.51 3.02
N GLU A 271 27.95 17.83 3.20
CA GLU A 271 28.13 18.80 2.11
C GLU A 271 29.18 18.38 1.06
N PRO A 272 30.38 17.90 1.42
CA PRO A 272 31.37 17.48 0.42
C PRO A 272 30.87 16.37 -0.50
N PHE A 273 30.04 15.45 0.00
CA PHE A 273 29.48 14.31 -0.74
C PHE A 273 28.34 14.72 -1.68
N PHE A 274 27.68 15.85 -1.41
CA PHE A 274 26.73 16.45 -2.34
C PHE A 274 27.47 17.22 -3.44
N GLN A 275 28.52 17.95 -3.09
CA GLN A 275 29.33 18.74 -4.05
C GLN A 275 30.00 17.86 -5.11
N ASP A 276 30.58 16.73 -4.70
CA ASP A 276 31.21 15.77 -5.62
C ASP A 276 30.22 14.78 -6.27
N LYS A 277 28.92 14.91 -5.98
CA LYS A 277 27.84 14.04 -6.46
C LYS A 277 28.07 12.56 -6.14
N THR A 278 28.67 12.27 -4.99
CA THR A 278 28.66 10.93 -4.41
C THR A 278 27.24 10.58 -3.96
N ILE A 279 26.58 11.47 -3.21
CA ILE A 279 25.16 11.32 -2.86
C ILE A 279 24.32 11.76 -4.06
N VAL A 280 23.52 10.83 -4.60
CA VAL A 280 22.72 11.06 -5.81
C VAL A 280 21.21 11.15 -5.51
N CYS A 281 20.77 10.57 -4.39
CA CYS A 281 19.37 10.56 -3.99
C CYS A 281 19.25 10.59 -2.46
N VAL A 282 18.27 11.32 -1.95
CA VAL A 282 17.87 11.31 -0.54
C VAL A 282 16.41 10.86 -0.45
N GLU A 283 16.19 9.66 0.07
CA GLU A 283 14.87 9.15 0.42
C GLU A 283 14.48 9.70 1.81
N ILE A 284 13.28 10.26 1.91
CA ILE A 284 12.77 10.86 3.14
C ILE A 284 11.77 9.89 3.78
N GLY A 285 12.06 9.43 5.01
CA GLY A 285 11.15 8.57 5.75
C GLY A 285 9.94 9.35 6.26
N LEU A 286 8.73 8.88 5.95
CA LEU A 286 7.47 9.58 6.23
C LEU A 286 6.55 8.86 7.22
N GLY A 287 7.06 7.81 7.87
CA GLY A 287 6.29 6.98 8.80
C GLY A 287 7.04 5.74 9.23
N ALA A 288 6.32 4.77 9.80
CA ALA A 288 6.89 3.48 10.18
C ALA A 288 7.54 2.79 8.97
N LYS A 289 8.71 2.15 9.16
CA LYS A 289 9.52 1.56 8.08
C LYS A 289 9.96 2.54 6.98
N GLY A 290 9.87 3.85 7.26
CA GLY A 290 10.15 4.93 6.33
C GLY A 290 9.03 5.19 5.31
N GLU A 291 7.91 4.50 5.43
CA GLU A 291 6.84 4.51 4.42
C GLU A 291 5.80 5.59 4.71
N LEU A 292 5.27 6.22 3.66
CA LEU A 292 4.13 7.13 3.75
C LEU A 292 2.83 6.33 3.92
N GLN A 293 2.59 5.84 5.13
CA GLN A 293 1.34 5.19 5.52
C GLN A 293 1.18 5.17 7.04
N TYR A 294 -0.06 5.00 7.50
CA TYR A 294 -0.33 4.68 8.89
C TYR A 294 0.15 3.27 9.24
N PRO A 295 0.56 3.01 10.51
CA PRO A 295 0.97 1.68 10.96
C PRO A 295 -0.25 0.75 11.21
N SER A 296 -1.09 0.56 10.19
CA SER A 296 -2.42 -0.08 10.27
C SER A 296 -2.40 -1.60 10.40
N HIS A 297 -1.23 -2.23 10.24
CA HIS A 297 -1.06 -3.68 10.18
C HIS A 297 0.16 -4.14 10.99
N CYS A 298 0.24 -3.66 12.24
CA CYS A 298 1.34 -3.97 13.15
C CYS A 298 1.25 -5.40 13.71
N LYS A 299 2.25 -6.25 13.41
CA LYS A 299 2.32 -7.64 13.90
C LYS A 299 2.40 -7.73 15.43
N GLU A 300 3.07 -6.78 16.09
CA GLU A 300 3.18 -6.70 17.55
C GLU A 300 1.82 -6.44 18.22
N HIS A 301 0.88 -5.82 17.49
CA HIS A 301 -0.49 -5.61 17.96
C HIS A 301 -1.43 -6.77 17.56
N GLY A 302 -0.87 -7.88 17.08
CA GLY A 302 -1.63 -9.09 16.76
C GLY A 302 -2.26 -9.10 15.37
N TRP A 303 -1.87 -8.19 14.48
CA TRP A 303 -2.27 -8.27 13.07
C TRP A 303 -1.64 -9.48 12.39
N VAL A 304 -2.46 -10.21 11.63
CA VAL A 304 -2.07 -11.35 10.82
C VAL A 304 -2.59 -11.14 9.41
N TYR A 305 -1.71 -11.32 8.42
CA TYR A 305 -2.07 -11.27 7.02
C TYR A 305 -3.15 -12.32 6.71
N PRO A 306 -4.23 -12.01 5.94
CA PRO A 306 -4.54 -10.75 5.23
C PRO A 306 -5.62 -9.88 5.92
N GLY A 307 -5.53 -9.64 7.24
CA GLY A 307 -6.50 -8.81 7.96
C GLY A 307 -6.60 -7.36 7.45
N ILE A 308 -7.80 -6.75 7.51
CA ILE A 308 -8.05 -5.37 7.03
C ILE A 308 -7.25 -4.27 7.75
N GLY A 309 -6.61 -4.57 8.88
CA GLY A 309 -5.92 -3.56 9.68
C GLY A 309 -6.87 -2.73 10.54
N GLN A 310 -6.39 -1.61 11.07
CA GLN A 310 -7.19 -0.65 11.86
C GLN A 310 -6.75 0.78 11.61
N PHE A 311 -7.70 1.73 11.71
CA PHE A 311 -7.39 3.16 11.73
C PHE A 311 -6.50 3.51 12.93
N GLN A 312 -5.48 4.35 12.71
CA GLN A 312 -4.44 4.67 13.69
C GLN A 312 -4.52 6.12 14.21
N CYS A 313 -5.73 6.68 14.29
CA CYS A 313 -5.97 8.11 14.59
C CYS A 313 -6.59 8.38 15.97
N PHE A 314 -6.40 7.48 16.94
CA PHE A 314 -6.99 7.61 18.27
C PHE A 314 -6.14 8.40 19.28
N ASP A 315 -4.98 8.93 18.85
CA ASP A 315 -4.22 9.85 19.69
C ASP A 315 -4.95 11.19 19.84
N LYS A 316 -4.75 11.87 20.96
CA LYS A 316 -5.51 13.10 21.25
C LYS A 316 -5.32 14.23 20.22
N TYR A 317 -4.22 14.24 19.47
CA TYR A 317 -3.95 15.32 18.50
C TYR A 317 -4.71 15.06 17.20
N LEU A 318 -4.70 13.83 16.69
CA LEU A 318 -5.50 13.43 15.54
C LEU A 318 -7.00 13.44 15.86
N ASP A 319 -7.41 13.00 17.05
CA ASP A 319 -8.80 13.12 17.49
C ASP A 319 -9.28 14.58 17.52
N LYS A 320 -8.44 15.49 18.05
CA LYS A 320 -8.73 16.94 18.01
C LYS A 320 -8.79 17.47 16.58
N SER A 321 -7.88 17.05 15.69
CA SER A 321 -7.88 17.43 14.27
C SER A 321 -9.17 17.01 13.58
N LEU A 322 -9.63 15.77 13.80
CA LEU A 322 -10.88 15.24 13.25
C LEU A 322 -12.10 16.06 13.70
N LYS A 323 -12.18 16.37 15.00
CA LYS A 323 -13.26 17.18 15.57
C LYS A 323 -13.30 18.58 14.96
N LEU A 324 -12.14 19.20 14.75
CA LEU A 324 -12.04 20.51 14.10
C LEU A 324 -12.44 20.45 12.62
N ALA A 325 -12.03 19.41 11.89
CA ALA A 325 -12.41 19.20 10.49
C ALA A 325 -13.92 18.96 10.32
N ALA A 326 -14.55 18.29 11.27
CA ALA A 326 -16.00 18.08 11.29
C ALA A 326 -16.76 19.38 11.58
N ALA A 327 -16.29 20.15 12.56
CA ALA A 327 -16.86 21.45 12.91
C ALA A 327 -16.75 22.47 11.76
N SER A 328 -15.62 22.52 11.04
CA SER A 328 -15.42 23.44 9.92
C SER A 328 -16.34 23.17 8.73
N ARG A 329 -16.77 21.91 8.56
CA ARG A 329 -17.79 21.53 7.55
C ARG A 329 -19.23 21.65 8.05
N GLY A 330 -19.44 22.08 9.29
CA GLY A 330 -20.78 22.25 9.88
C GLY A 330 -21.41 20.95 10.39
N PHE A 331 -20.67 19.84 10.45
CA PHE A 331 -21.15 18.52 10.86
C PHE A 331 -20.43 18.02 12.11
N VAL A 332 -20.57 18.72 13.24
CA VAL A 332 -19.86 18.41 14.51
C VAL A 332 -19.98 16.94 14.93
N ALA A 333 -21.14 16.31 14.70
CA ALA A 333 -21.37 14.90 15.02
C ALA A 333 -20.44 13.93 14.25
N TRP A 334 -19.86 14.36 13.13
CA TRP A 334 -18.91 13.56 12.33
C TRP A 334 -17.48 13.60 12.90
N GLY A 335 -17.22 14.36 13.95
CA GLY A 335 -15.91 14.45 14.61
C GLY A 335 -15.57 13.22 15.45
N ARG A 336 -15.71 12.02 14.88
CA ARG A 336 -15.45 10.73 15.53
C ARG A 336 -14.89 9.74 14.51
N VAL A 337 -14.21 8.70 14.99
CA VAL A 337 -13.77 7.58 14.15
C VAL A 337 -14.98 6.70 13.81
N PRO A 338 -15.06 6.06 12.62
CA PRO A 338 -16.21 5.24 12.25
C PRO A 338 -16.49 4.08 13.19
N ASP A 339 -17.76 3.94 13.56
CA ASP A 339 -18.26 2.76 14.25
C ASP A 339 -18.27 1.56 13.28
N GLY A 340 -18.02 0.35 13.79
CA GLY A 340 -18.11 -0.86 12.97
C GLY A 340 -16.98 -1.06 11.96
N SER A 341 -15.81 -0.45 12.18
CA SER A 341 -14.59 -0.69 11.37
C SER A 341 -13.93 -2.05 11.61
N GLY A 342 -14.49 -2.90 12.48
CA GLY A 342 -13.94 -4.22 12.79
C GLY A 342 -12.68 -4.16 13.67
N HIS A 343 -11.85 -5.19 13.58
CA HIS A 343 -10.54 -5.27 14.24
C HIS A 343 -9.46 -5.66 13.22
N TYR A 344 -8.18 -5.65 13.64
CA TYR A 344 -7.02 -5.88 12.76
C TYR A 344 -7.18 -7.06 11.78
N ASN A 345 -7.83 -8.15 12.22
CA ASN A 345 -7.93 -9.42 11.50
C ASN A 345 -9.32 -9.68 10.92
N SER A 346 -10.24 -8.70 10.93
CA SER A 346 -11.53 -8.84 10.28
C SER A 346 -11.37 -8.96 8.76
N SER A 347 -12.35 -9.55 8.08
CA SER A 347 -12.48 -9.40 6.62
C SER A 347 -13.26 -8.13 6.28
N PRO A 348 -13.15 -7.59 5.05
CA PRO A 348 -13.96 -6.44 4.63
C PRO A 348 -15.47 -6.65 4.78
N HIS A 349 -15.94 -7.90 4.65
CA HIS A 349 -17.37 -8.22 4.71
C HIS A 349 -17.91 -8.27 6.15
N ASP A 350 -17.05 -8.58 7.13
CA ASP A 350 -17.44 -8.66 8.54
C ASP A 350 -17.49 -7.29 9.22
N ALA A 351 -16.78 -6.30 8.67
CA ALA A 351 -16.75 -4.94 9.17
C ALA A 351 -17.83 -4.09 8.49
N LEU A 352 -18.86 -3.68 9.25
CA LEU A 352 -20.01 -2.89 8.78
C LEU A 352 -19.60 -1.61 8.04
N PHE A 353 -18.48 -1.01 8.41
CA PHE A 353 -17.96 0.16 7.71
C PHE A 353 -17.50 -0.17 6.29
N PHE A 354 -16.83 -1.32 6.09
CA PHE A 354 -16.12 -1.71 4.86
C PHE A 354 -16.90 -2.66 3.94
N MET A 355 -17.99 -3.26 4.41
CA MET A 355 -18.80 -4.17 3.60
C MET A 355 -19.43 -3.47 2.38
N ASP A 356 -19.85 -4.22 1.38
CA ASP A 356 -20.53 -3.66 0.21
C ASP A 356 -21.78 -2.85 0.60
N GLY A 357 -21.85 -1.59 0.15
CA GLY A 357 -22.91 -0.65 0.56
C GLY A 357 -22.80 -0.13 1.99
N GLY A 358 -21.68 -0.41 2.66
CA GLY A 358 -21.32 0.07 3.99
C GLY A 358 -21.06 1.58 4.05
N GLU A 359 -20.71 2.06 5.24
CA GLU A 359 -20.62 3.49 5.51
C GLU A 359 -19.44 4.18 4.80
N TYR A 360 -18.40 3.43 4.40
CA TYR A 360 -17.19 3.96 3.72
C TYR A 360 -17.51 4.81 2.47
N ASP A 361 -18.57 4.45 1.73
CA ASP A 361 -19.01 5.17 0.52
C ASP A 361 -20.22 6.10 0.77
N ARG A 362 -20.62 6.31 2.03
CA ARG A 362 -21.65 7.29 2.42
C ARG A 362 -21.04 8.62 2.83
N PHE A 363 -21.88 9.64 2.99
CA PHE A 363 -21.43 11.01 3.27
C PHE A 363 -20.46 11.11 4.45
N TYR A 364 -20.75 10.41 5.55
CA TYR A 364 -19.87 10.39 6.71
C TYR A 364 -18.55 9.64 6.44
N GLY A 365 -18.60 8.44 5.87
CA GLY A 365 -17.39 7.67 5.54
C GLY A 365 -16.49 8.40 4.55
N ARG A 366 -17.06 9.02 3.52
CA ARG A 366 -16.31 9.87 2.57
C ARG A 366 -15.64 11.04 3.28
N PHE A 367 -16.35 11.74 4.17
CA PHE A 367 -15.77 12.80 4.99
C PHE A 367 -14.57 12.29 5.83
N PHE A 368 -14.75 11.17 6.53
CA PHE A 368 -13.72 10.63 7.41
C PHE A 368 -12.49 10.17 6.60
N LEU A 369 -12.70 9.44 5.49
CA LEU A 369 -11.62 8.95 4.64
C LEU A 369 -10.90 10.08 3.90
N GLU A 370 -11.61 11.14 3.48
CA GLU A 370 -11.00 12.38 2.98
C GLU A 370 -10.12 13.04 4.03
N TRP A 371 -10.59 13.12 5.28
CA TRP A 371 -9.78 13.68 6.37
C TRP A 371 -8.55 12.80 6.66
N TYR A 372 -8.74 11.49 6.82
CA TYR A 372 -7.68 10.56 7.21
C TYR A 372 -6.59 10.47 6.14
N SER A 373 -6.96 10.32 4.87
CA SER A 373 -6.00 10.39 3.75
C SER A 373 -5.44 11.81 3.54
N GLY A 374 -6.22 12.85 3.86
CA GLY A 374 -5.75 14.24 3.84
C GLY A 374 -4.63 14.51 4.83
N VAL A 375 -4.70 13.97 6.05
CA VAL A 375 -3.62 14.09 7.05
C VAL A 375 -2.34 13.42 6.55
N LEU A 376 -2.44 12.26 5.89
CA LEU A 376 -1.29 11.59 5.25
C LEU A 376 -0.65 12.47 4.18
N LEU A 377 -1.46 13.04 3.28
CA LEU A 377 -0.98 13.91 2.21
C LEU A 377 -0.36 15.19 2.77
N ASP A 378 -0.98 15.80 3.77
CA ASP A 378 -0.48 17.00 4.44
C ASP A 378 0.87 16.74 5.11
N HIS A 379 1.06 15.60 5.79
CA HIS A 379 2.34 15.21 6.37
C HIS A 379 3.43 15.11 5.29
N GLY A 380 3.17 14.32 4.24
CA GLY A 380 4.10 14.15 3.12
C GLY A 380 4.47 15.49 2.45
N GLU A 381 3.48 16.33 2.19
CA GLU A 381 3.64 17.67 1.61
C GLU A 381 4.56 18.56 2.46
N GLN A 382 4.34 18.62 3.78
CA GLN A 382 5.13 19.49 4.65
C GLN A 382 6.57 19.00 4.76
N VAL A 383 6.79 17.70 4.99
CA VAL A 383 8.14 17.14 5.15
C VAL A 383 8.93 17.23 3.86
N LEU A 384 8.34 16.88 2.71
CA LEU A 384 9.01 16.97 1.42
C LEU A 384 9.27 18.41 0.98
N SER A 385 8.38 19.36 1.30
CA SER A 385 8.63 20.78 1.05
C SER A 385 9.90 21.26 1.75
N VAL A 386 10.11 20.84 2.99
CA VAL A 386 11.31 21.19 3.77
C VAL A 386 12.55 20.48 3.22
N ALA A 387 12.43 19.19 2.89
CA ALA A 387 13.50 18.41 2.29
C ALA A 387 13.97 19.00 0.95
N ASN A 388 13.04 19.44 0.09
CA ASN A 388 13.34 20.03 -1.22
C ASN A 388 14.16 21.32 -1.11
N ILE A 389 13.91 22.12 -0.06
CA ILE A 389 14.71 23.31 0.23
C ILE A 389 16.13 22.92 0.68
N LEU A 390 16.26 21.96 1.60
CA LEU A 390 17.55 21.55 2.17
C LEU A 390 18.44 20.81 1.17
N PHE A 391 17.86 19.96 0.33
CA PHE A 391 18.56 19.10 -0.64
C PHE A 391 18.42 19.59 -2.07
N LYS A 392 18.23 20.91 -2.26
CA LYS A 392 18.06 21.51 -3.58
C LYS A 392 19.16 21.06 -4.55
N GLY A 393 18.74 20.49 -5.68
CA GLY A 393 19.64 19.97 -6.72
C GLY A 393 20.03 18.49 -6.55
N THR A 394 19.55 17.83 -5.50
CA THR A 394 19.64 16.38 -5.31
C THR A 394 18.25 15.76 -5.48
N LYS A 395 18.18 14.56 -6.07
CA LYS A 395 16.92 13.83 -6.23
C LYS A 395 16.35 13.49 -4.86
N LEU A 396 15.05 13.70 -4.67
CA LEU A 396 14.32 13.23 -3.50
C LEU A 396 13.53 11.97 -3.84
N ALA A 397 13.33 11.12 -2.85
CA ALA A 397 12.43 9.98 -2.96
C ALA A 397 11.53 9.86 -1.72
N ALA A 398 10.35 9.28 -1.91
CA ALA A 398 9.46 8.87 -0.84
C ALA A 398 9.04 7.43 -1.06
N LYS A 399 8.89 6.68 0.04
CA LYS A 399 8.62 5.25 0.00
C LYS A 399 7.14 4.95 0.24
N VAL A 400 6.56 4.09 -0.60
CA VAL A 400 5.18 3.58 -0.45
C VAL A 400 5.20 2.06 -0.64
N SER A 401 4.49 1.33 0.21
CA SER A 401 4.40 -0.13 0.13
C SER A 401 3.05 -0.62 -0.40
N ALA A 402 3.08 -1.83 -0.96
CA ALA A 402 1.93 -2.47 -1.59
C ALA A 402 0.93 -3.06 -0.59
N VAL A 403 -0.17 -2.34 -0.32
CA VAL A 403 -1.30 -2.81 0.50
C VAL A 403 -2.35 -3.50 -0.38
N HIS A 404 -2.08 -4.73 -0.79
CA HIS A 404 -2.75 -5.42 -1.89
C HIS A 404 -3.81 -6.46 -1.48
N TRP A 405 -3.88 -6.81 -0.20
CA TRP A 405 -4.56 -8.04 0.26
C TRP A 405 -6.08 -7.93 0.36
N THR A 406 -6.62 -6.73 0.18
CA THR A 406 -8.06 -6.48 0.02
C THR A 406 -8.39 -5.71 -1.25
N TYR A 407 -7.45 -5.63 -2.20
CA TYR A 407 -7.56 -4.79 -3.40
C TYR A 407 -8.78 -5.14 -4.28
N ASN A 408 -9.17 -6.41 -4.37
CA ASN A 408 -10.35 -6.80 -5.15
C ASN A 408 -11.68 -6.71 -4.37
N SER A 409 -11.69 -6.18 -3.14
CA SER A 409 -12.94 -5.83 -2.44
C SER A 409 -13.42 -4.46 -2.89
N SER A 410 -14.72 -4.15 -2.85
CA SER A 410 -15.23 -2.83 -3.26
C SER A 410 -14.64 -1.68 -2.44
N SER A 411 -14.41 -1.92 -1.14
CA SER A 411 -13.90 -0.90 -0.21
C SER A 411 -12.39 -0.78 -0.17
N HIS A 412 -11.63 -1.78 -0.64
CA HIS A 412 -10.17 -1.80 -0.50
C HIS A 412 -9.74 -1.57 0.97
N ALA A 413 -10.43 -2.20 1.92
CA ALA A 413 -10.37 -1.86 3.35
C ALA A 413 -8.95 -1.69 3.94
N ALA A 414 -7.99 -2.53 3.56
CA ALA A 414 -6.62 -2.42 4.03
C ALA A 414 -5.91 -1.15 3.54
N GLU A 415 -6.16 -0.73 2.29
CA GLU A 415 -5.64 0.52 1.74
C GLU A 415 -6.23 1.71 2.51
N LEU A 416 -7.54 1.66 2.78
CA LEU A 416 -8.24 2.69 3.57
C LEU A 416 -7.67 2.83 4.97
N THR A 417 -7.41 1.73 5.69
CA THR A 417 -6.83 1.79 7.04
C THR A 417 -5.37 2.25 7.03
N ALA A 418 -4.61 1.91 5.97
CA ALA A 418 -3.26 2.40 5.74
C ALA A 418 -3.20 3.90 5.36
N GLY A 419 -4.33 4.50 4.99
CA GLY A 419 -4.46 5.94 4.67
C GLY A 419 -4.57 6.24 3.18
N PHE A 420 -4.46 5.24 2.31
CA PHE A 420 -4.73 5.39 0.88
C PHE A 420 -6.23 5.32 0.67
N TYR A 421 -6.86 6.44 0.34
CA TYR A 421 -8.29 6.46 0.02
C TYR A 421 -8.55 5.92 -1.40
N ASN A 422 -8.06 4.72 -1.67
CA ASN A 422 -8.30 3.96 -2.89
C ASN A 422 -9.55 3.12 -2.68
N CYS A 423 -10.46 3.10 -3.66
CA CYS A 423 -11.58 2.16 -3.68
C CYS A 423 -11.99 1.88 -5.13
N CYS A 424 -12.91 0.95 -5.37
CA CYS A 424 -13.22 0.49 -6.73
C CYS A 424 -13.71 1.59 -7.69
N ASN A 425 -14.12 2.74 -7.16
CA ASN A 425 -14.62 3.91 -7.89
C ASN A 425 -13.78 5.19 -7.65
N ARG A 426 -12.62 5.10 -6.99
CA ARG A 426 -11.77 6.26 -6.67
C ARG A 426 -10.29 5.86 -6.66
N ASP A 427 -9.48 6.57 -7.44
CA ASP A 427 -8.03 6.43 -7.36
C ASP A 427 -7.46 7.14 -6.12
N GLY A 428 -6.90 6.35 -5.20
CA GLY A 428 -6.24 6.83 -3.99
C GLY A 428 -4.77 7.20 -4.15
N TYR A 429 -4.10 6.77 -5.23
CA TYR A 429 -2.67 6.96 -5.43
C TYR A 429 -2.36 8.19 -6.27
N SER A 430 -3.22 8.57 -7.22
CA SER A 430 -3.07 9.81 -8.01
C SER A 430 -2.79 11.06 -7.16
N PRO A 431 -3.50 11.32 -6.02
CA PRO A 431 -3.18 12.44 -5.13
C PRO A 431 -1.79 12.35 -4.48
N VAL A 432 -1.35 11.13 -4.14
CA VAL A 432 0.01 10.89 -3.60
C VAL A 432 1.05 11.24 -4.67
N MET A 433 0.88 10.76 -5.91
CA MET A 433 1.82 11.04 -7.00
C MET A 433 1.84 12.53 -7.36
N SER A 434 0.70 13.20 -7.33
CA SER A 434 0.61 14.65 -7.51
C SER A 434 1.39 15.42 -6.43
N MET A 435 1.29 14.98 -5.18
CA MET A 435 2.05 15.56 -4.07
C MET A 435 3.56 15.33 -4.25
N LEU A 436 3.98 14.13 -4.63
CA LEU A 436 5.40 13.84 -4.92
C LEU A 436 5.94 14.68 -6.09
N ALA A 437 5.17 14.77 -7.18
CA ALA A 437 5.52 15.55 -8.37
C ALA A 437 5.76 17.03 -8.04
N LYS A 438 4.92 17.62 -7.17
CA LYS A 438 5.07 19.00 -6.71
C LYS A 438 6.42 19.29 -6.07
N HIS A 439 7.01 18.30 -5.38
CA HIS A 439 8.32 18.42 -4.73
C HIS A 439 9.47 17.81 -5.53
N ASN A 440 9.22 17.43 -6.79
CA ASN A 440 10.19 16.74 -7.65
C ASN A 440 10.77 15.48 -6.96
N ALA A 441 9.92 14.78 -6.21
CA ALA A 441 10.26 13.55 -5.52
C ALA A 441 9.84 12.34 -6.37
N SER A 442 10.71 11.34 -6.45
CA SER A 442 10.39 10.04 -7.06
C SER A 442 9.69 9.13 -6.08
N LEU A 443 8.97 8.14 -6.60
CA LEU A 443 8.42 7.06 -5.80
C LEU A 443 9.44 5.92 -5.64
N ASN A 444 9.69 5.47 -4.42
CA ASN A 444 10.24 4.14 -4.17
C ASN A 444 9.12 3.18 -3.77
N PHE A 445 8.71 2.32 -4.70
CA PHE A 445 7.63 1.37 -4.47
C PHE A 445 8.17 0.06 -3.91
N VAL A 446 7.58 -0.42 -2.81
CA VAL A 446 7.91 -1.72 -2.25
C VAL A 446 6.85 -2.75 -2.66
N PRO A 447 7.14 -3.60 -3.67
CA PRO A 447 6.24 -4.64 -4.13
C PRO A 447 6.15 -5.79 -3.13
N VAL A 448 5.19 -6.68 -3.38
CA VAL A 448 4.91 -7.83 -2.53
C VAL A 448 5.95 -8.93 -2.74
N GLU A 449 6.23 -9.70 -1.68
CA GLU A 449 6.98 -10.95 -1.80
C GLU A 449 6.25 -11.92 -2.75
N PRO A 450 6.92 -12.53 -3.75
CA PRO A 450 6.33 -13.67 -4.44
C PRO A 450 6.15 -14.80 -3.43
N ILE A 451 4.88 -15.17 -3.26
CA ILE A 451 4.34 -16.12 -2.29
C ILE A 451 5.21 -17.38 -2.25
N SER A 452 5.78 -17.70 -1.08
CA SER A 452 6.46 -18.99 -0.88
C SER A 452 5.45 -20.14 -0.94
N VAL A 453 5.90 -21.33 -1.32
CA VAL A 453 5.07 -22.56 -1.40
C VAL A 453 4.25 -22.81 -0.11
N SER A 454 4.73 -22.34 1.05
CA SER A 454 4.05 -22.45 2.35
C SER A 454 2.86 -21.50 2.57
N GLN A 455 2.64 -20.51 1.69
CA GLN A 455 1.48 -19.60 1.67
C GLN A 455 0.47 -19.98 0.58
N GLN A 456 0.52 -21.22 0.08
CA GLN A 456 -0.36 -21.74 -0.97
C GLN A 456 -1.86 -21.62 -0.66
N ASP A 457 -2.26 -21.50 0.60
CA ASP A 457 -3.65 -21.23 0.98
C ASP A 457 -4.15 -19.83 0.54
N SER A 458 -3.23 -18.86 0.34
CA SER A 458 -3.56 -17.49 -0.12
C SER A 458 -3.72 -17.37 -1.64
N LEU A 459 -3.30 -18.39 -2.43
CA LEU A 459 -3.51 -18.42 -3.89
C LEU A 459 -5.00 -18.50 -4.27
N TYR A 460 -5.88 -18.77 -3.31
CA TYR A 460 -7.33 -18.81 -3.50
C TYR A 460 -8.08 -17.69 -2.78
N ASN A 461 -7.40 -16.67 -2.22
CA ASN A 461 -8.12 -15.51 -1.70
C ASN A 461 -8.44 -14.56 -2.87
N PRO A 462 -9.72 -14.45 -3.30
CA PRO A 462 -10.09 -13.61 -4.43
C PRO A 462 -9.88 -12.12 -4.17
N LEU A 463 -9.69 -11.71 -2.92
CA LEU A 463 -9.51 -10.31 -2.52
C LEU A 463 -8.10 -9.76 -2.78
N VAL A 464 -7.12 -10.64 -2.98
CA VAL A 464 -5.69 -10.31 -3.08
C VAL A 464 -5.33 -10.01 -4.54
N CYS A 465 -4.72 -8.85 -4.84
CA CYS A 465 -4.26 -8.51 -6.19
C CYS A 465 -3.00 -7.64 -6.21
N PRO A 466 -1.80 -8.22 -6.01
CA PRO A 466 -0.55 -7.47 -6.01
C PRO A 466 -0.20 -6.88 -7.38
N GLU A 467 -0.46 -7.61 -8.47
CA GLU A 467 -0.17 -7.13 -9.82
C GLU A 467 -1.08 -5.97 -10.22
N GLY A 468 -2.37 -6.03 -9.85
CA GLY A 468 -3.32 -4.95 -10.11
C GLY A 468 -2.94 -3.66 -9.39
N LEU A 469 -2.57 -3.77 -8.11
CA LEU A 469 -2.08 -2.63 -7.33
C LEU A 469 -0.79 -2.05 -7.93
N GLN A 470 0.20 -2.90 -8.22
CA GLN A 470 1.46 -2.44 -8.81
C GLN A 470 1.22 -1.72 -10.13
N TRP A 471 0.34 -2.25 -10.98
CA TRP A 471 -0.04 -1.62 -12.24
C TRP A 471 -0.69 -0.25 -12.01
N GLN A 472 -1.66 -0.14 -11.08
CA GLN A 472 -2.29 1.15 -10.75
C GLN A 472 -1.24 2.18 -10.30
N VAL A 473 -0.38 1.81 -9.36
CA VAL A 473 0.63 2.70 -8.79
C VAL A 473 1.64 3.15 -9.84
N PHE A 474 2.13 2.25 -10.69
CA PHE A 474 3.12 2.59 -11.72
C PHE A 474 2.54 3.53 -12.79
N ASN A 475 1.31 3.27 -13.26
CA ASN A 475 0.67 4.18 -14.21
C ASN A 475 0.40 5.55 -13.58
N ALA A 476 -0.07 5.61 -12.32
CA ALA A 476 -0.23 6.88 -11.62
C ALA A 476 1.09 7.66 -11.49
N CYS A 477 2.23 6.98 -11.31
CA CYS A 477 3.55 7.62 -11.33
C CYS A 477 3.89 8.20 -12.70
N TRP A 478 3.76 7.39 -13.76
CA TRP A 478 4.13 7.80 -15.11
C TRP A 478 3.23 8.91 -15.65
N GLU A 479 1.92 8.84 -15.39
CA GLU A 479 0.96 9.91 -15.72
C GLU A 479 1.27 11.22 -14.99
N ALA A 480 1.74 11.14 -13.74
CA ALA A 480 2.21 12.29 -12.98
C ALA A 480 3.61 12.79 -13.41
N GLY A 481 4.28 12.08 -14.32
CA GLY A 481 5.63 12.40 -14.80
C GLY A 481 6.72 12.22 -13.73
N ILE A 482 6.49 11.36 -12.73
CA ILE A 482 7.48 11.08 -11.68
C ILE A 482 8.21 9.77 -11.95
N GLU A 483 9.48 9.75 -11.59
CA GLU A 483 10.29 8.55 -11.65
C GLU A 483 9.84 7.54 -10.58
N VAL A 484 9.85 6.26 -10.92
CA VAL A 484 9.58 5.16 -9.98
C VAL A 484 10.82 4.28 -9.84
N SER A 485 11.19 3.94 -8.62
CA SER A 485 12.15 2.90 -8.27
C SER A 485 11.44 1.79 -7.53
N SER A 486 12.08 0.62 -7.46
CA SER A 486 11.55 -0.52 -6.71
C SER A 486 12.63 -1.22 -5.90
N SER A 487 12.22 -2.00 -4.92
CA SER A 487 13.10 -2.79 -4.06
C SER A 487 12.58 -4.21 -3.88
N ASN A 488 13.44 -5.18 -3.58
CA ASN A 488 12.96 -6.49 -3.13
C ASN A 488 12.70 -6.49 -1.61
N THR A 489 11.65 -7.20 -1.22
CA THR A 489 11.24 -7.42 0.18
C THR A 489 11.96 -8.60 0.84
N ARG A 490 12.41 -9.59 0.05
CA ARG A 490 13.13 -10.78 0.55
C ARG A 490 14.52 -10.88 -0.08
N THR A 491 15.54 -11.14 0.73
CA THR A 491 16.86 -11.55 0.24
C THR A 491 16.73 -12.90 -0.47
N SER A 492 16.89 -12.91 -1.79
CA SER A 492 16.76 -14.10 -2.61
C SER A 492 17.62 -13.93 -3.85
N CYS A 493 18.42 -14.94 -4.18
CA CYS A 493 19.24 -14.96 -5.41
C CYS A 493 18.72 -16.00 -6.40
N ASP A 494 17.45 -16.38 -6.28
CA ASP A 494 16.79 -17.31 -7.19
C ASP A 494 16.62 -16.68 -8.59
N ARG A 495 17.00 -17.44 -9.63
CA ARG A 495 16.92 -16.97 -11.02
C ARG A 495 15.50 -16.61 -11.44
N GLY A 496 14.51 -17.41 -11.03
CA GLY A 496 13.11 -17.16 -11.38
C GLY A 496 12.60 -15.87 -10.73
N TYR A 497 13.00 -15.63 -9.49
CA TYR A 497 12.74 -14.39 -8.79
C TYR A 497 13.35 -13.17 -9.50
N PHE A 498 14.63 -13.24 -9.86
CA PHE A 498 15.28 -12.14 -10.59
C PHE A 498 14.66 -11.90 -11.96
N ALA A 499 14.29 -12.95 -12.70
CA ALA A 499 13.62 -12.79 -13.99
C ALA A 499 12.28 -12.04 -13.87
N LYS A 500 11.50 -12.33 -12.82
CA LYS A 500 10.26 -11.58 -12.51
C LYS A 500 10.54 -10.11 -12.24
N ILE A 501 11.55 -9.81 -11.43
CA ILE A 501 11.94 -8.42 -11.12
C ILE A 501 12.33 -7.67 -12.40
N VAL A 502 13.16 -8.28 -13.26
CA VAL A 502 13.58 -7.63 -14.51
C VAL A 502 12.36 -7.38 -15.40
N ALA A 503 11.45 -8.34 -15.54
CA ALA A 503 10.26 -8.18 -16.36
C ALA A 503 9.31 -7.08 -15.85
N ASP A 504 9.17 -6.94 -14.53
CA ASP A 504 8.41 -5.85 -13.91
C ASP A 504 9.13 -4.50 -14.04
N ALA A 505 10.46 -4.52 -14.04
CA ALA A 505 11.27 -3.32 -14.07
C ALA A 505 11.30 -2.64 -15.45
N LYS A 506 11.12 -3.42 -16.52
CA LYS A 506 11.11 -2.98 -17.92
C LYS A 506 10.07 -3.76 -18.72
N PRO A 507 8.77 -3.39 -18.60
CA PRO A 507 7.70 -4.03 -19.35
C PRO A 507 7.97 -4.01 -20.85
N TYR A 508 7.98 -5.18 -21.48
CA TYR A 508 8.37 -5.32 -22.90
C TYR A 508 7.31 -4.84 -23.88
N ASP A 509 6.03 -5.02 -23.53
CA ASP A 509 4.89 -4.70 -24.40
C ASP A 509 4.35 -3.28 -24.14
N ASP A 510 5.15 -2.41 -23.51
CA ASP A 510 4.76 -1.03 -23.24
C ASP A 510 5.12 -0.12 -24.43
N PRO A 511 4.13 0.46 -25.14
CA PRO A 511 4.38 1.33 -26.28
C PRO A 511 5.11 2.63 -25.90
N GLU A 512 5.04 3.05 -24.63
CA GLU A 512 5.71 4.23 -24.10
C GLU A 512 7.09 3.89 -23.51
N ALA A 513 7.47 2.61 -23.54
CA ALA A 513 8.74 2.09 -23.05
C ALA A 513 9.05 2.50 -21.60
N HIS A 514 8.04 2.54 -20.75
CA HIS A 514 8.24 2.83 -19.34
C HIS A 514 9.13 1.76 -18.69
N HIS A 515 9.88 2.21 -17.69
CA HIS A 515 10.80 1.38 -16.92
C HIS A 515 11.08 2.04 -15.57
N LEU A 516 11.64 1.26 -14.64
CA LEU A 516 12.12 1.79 -13.37
C LEU A 516 13.35 2.67 -13.57
N SER A 517 13.41 3.77 -12.82
CA SER A 517 14.57 4.67 -12.73
C SER A 517 15.75 4.07 -11.98
N SER A 518 15.51 3.16 -11.04
CA SER A 518 16.53 2.40 -10.33
C SER A 518 15.92 1.20 -9.59
N PHE A 519 16.76 0.24 -9.22
CA PHE A 519 16.38 -0.90 -8.38
C PHE A 519 17.27 -1.02 -7.14
N LEU A 520 16.65 -1.28 -5.99
CA LEU A 520 17.30 -1.41 -4.69
C LEU A 520 17.28 -2.87 -4.23
N TYR A 521 18.45 -3.50 -4.21
CA TYR A 521 18.60 -4.86 -3.70
C TYR A 521 18.76 -4.86 -2.17
N SER A 522 17.75 -5.36 -1.46
CA SER A 522 17.77 -5.70 -0.04
C SER A 522 18.26 -7.15 0.14
N LYS A 523 19.48 -7.40 0.60
CA LYS A 523 20.51 -6.49 1.11
C LYS A 523 21.87 -7.18 1.02
N LEU A 524 22.94 -6.40 1.23
CA LEU A 524 24.30 -6.94 1.37
C LEU A 524 24.34 -7.94 2.53
N SER A 525 24.80 -9.16 2.25
CA SER A 525 24.85 -10.24 3.21
C SER A 525 25.89 -11.28 2.79
N SER A 526 26.32 -12.13 3.73
CA SER A 526 27.17 -13.28 3.39
C SER A 526 26.50 -14.20 2.37
N TYR A 527 25.17 -14.38 2.48
CA TYR A 527 24.37 -15.15 1.53
C TYR A 527 24.48 -14.63 0.10
N LEU A 528 24.41 -13.31 -0.12
CA LEU A 528 24.59 -12.71 -1.44
C LEU A 528 25.98 -12.96 -2.03
N LEU A 529 27.01 -12.99 -1.18
CA LEU A 529 28.41 -13.17 -1.58
C LEU A 529 28.81 -14.63 -1.76
N GLU A 530 27.93 -15.59 -1.46
CA GLU A 530 28.16 -16.99 -1.77
C GLU A 530 28.31 -17.19 -3.28
N ARG A 531 29.28 -18.00 -3.70
CA ARG A 531 29.72 -18.11 -5.10
C ARG A 531 28.58 -18.27 -6.10
N GLN A 532 27.59 -19.13 -5.84
CA GLN A 532 26.47 -19.37 -6.75
C GLN A 532 25.51 -18.18 -6.79
N ASN A 533 25.07 -17.72 -5.62
CA ASN A 533 24.18 -16.56 -5.47
C ASN A 533 24.77 -15.31 -6.11
N PHE A 534 26.08 -15.10 -5.92
CA PHE A 534 26.78 -13.97 -6.47
C PHE A 534 26.83 -14.00 -8.01
N GLN A 535 26.97 -15.17 -8.64
CA GLN A 535 26.90 -15.28 -10.10
C GLN A 535 25.50 -14.97 -10.65
N GLU A 536 24.45 -15.48 -10.01
CA GLU A 536 23.07 -15.15 -10.39
C GLU A 536 22.79 -13.65 -10.19
N PHE A 537 23.33 -13.05 -9.13
CA PHE A 537 23.24 -11.59 -8.92
C PHE A 537 23.97 -10.80 -10.01
N LYS A 538 25.17 -11.21 -10.44
CA LYS A 538 25.87 -10.58 -11.58
C LYS A 538 25.05 -10.65 -12.87
N HIS A 539 24.45 -11.80 -13.12
CA HIS A 539 23.56 -11.99 -14.27
C HIS A 539 22.35 -11.06 -14.18
N PHE A 540 21.71 -10.97 -13.02
CA PHE A 540 20.61 -10.04 -12.76
C PHE A 540 21.00 -8.58 -13.04
N VAL A 541 22.13 -8.12 -12.51
CA VAL A 541 22.64 -6.76 -12.75
C VAL A 541 22.87 -6.52 -14.24
N ALA A 542 23.46 -7.48 -14.97
CA ALA A 542 23.64 -7.37 -16.42
C ALA A 542 22.31 -7.26 -17.18
N CYS A 543 21.27 -8.01 -16.80
CA CYS A 543 19.93 -7.89 -17.37
C CYS A 543 19.28 -6.53 -17.08
N MET A 544 19.43 -6.01 -15.86
CA MET A 544 18.96 -4.67 -15.49
C MET A 544 19.64 -3.60 -16.33
N HIS A 545 20.91 -3.77 -16.66
CA HIS A 545 21.70 -2.83 -17.46
C HIS A 545 21.44 -2.96 -18.97
N GLY A 546 20.68 -3.97 -19.40
CA GLY A 546 20.43 -4.22 -20.81
C GLY A 546 21.67 -4.70 -21.59
N ASN A 547 22.63 -5.33 -20.89
CA ASN A 547 23.88 -5.79 -21.48
C ASN A 547 23.74 -7.14 -22.20
N ILE A 548 24.56 -7.34 -23.24
CA ILE A 548 24.69 -8.65 -23.89
C ILE A 548 25.34 -9.63 -22.93
N LEU A 549 24.57 -10.63 -22.51
CA LEU A 549 25.07 -11.79 -21.79
C LEU A 549 25.90 -12.64 -22.76
N ARG A 550 27.18 -12.34 -22.89
CA ARG A 550 28.14 -13.22 -23.58
C ARG A 550 28.31 -14.50 -22.75
N GLY A 551 27.38 -15.43 -22.89
CA GLY A 551 27.37 -16.66 -22.09
C GLY A 551 26.61 -17.86 -22.67
N SER A 552 25.93 -17.75 -23.81
CA SER A 552 25.20 -18.90 -24.40
C SER A 552 25.56 -19.23 -25.86
N LEU A 553 26.28 -18.36 -26.58
CA LEU A 553 26.63 -18.60 -27.98
C LEU A 553 27.98 -19.30 -28.21
N LEU A 554 28.86 -19.38 -27.20
CA LEU A 554 30.16 -20.03 -27.35
C LEU A 554 30.18 -21.50 -26.90
N GLU A 555 29.21 -21.97 -26.11
CA GLU A 555 29.10 -23.40 -25.74
C GLU A 555 28.31 -24.23 -26.77
N LEU A 556 27.51 -23.59 -27.64
CA LEU A 556 26.80 -24.26 -28.74
C LEU A 556 27.62 -24.42 -30.03
N MET A 557 28.84 -23.86 -30.08
CA MET A 557 29.75 -24.00 -31.24
C MET A 557 30.92 -24.97 -30.99
N LEU A 558 30.92 -25.72 -29.88
CA LEU A 558 31.99 -26.67 -29.53
C LEU A 558 31.48 -28.08 -29.15
N ILE A 559 30.36 -28.51 -29.72
CA ILE A 559 29.96 -29.94 -29.75
C ILE A 559 29.77 -30.38 -31.20
#